data_AF-A0AA96LM13-F1
#
_entry.id   AF-A0AA96LM13-F1
#
_cell.length_a   1.000
_cell.length_b   1.000
_cell.length_c   1.000
_cell.angle_alpha   90.00
_cell.angle_beta   90.00
_cell.angle_gamma   90.00
#
_symmetry.space_group_name_H-M   'P 1'
#
loop_
_entity.id
_entity.type
_entity.pdbx_description
1 polymer ?
#
loop_
_entity_poly.entity_id
_entity_poly.type
_entity_poly.pdbx_seq_one_letter_code
_entity_poly.pdbx_strand_id
1 'polypeptide(L)'
;MSDQVNLPAQEREHEEAAQQQHGLIGISDKGEVHQHSTHPDAQWFETAGLGLFIHWNMSSVHGGIDISWSMIVNTSWDQEYEGRNKVSPTEYWGLADSFNPQETDMVKWLSAAKKAGFTYAIFTTKHHDGYTMWPSKYSTLGTHTHMKSRDFVKEYVEACRTVGLKVGLYFSVPDWHIDRDYMSFDAKSPSNRVKSEDHKHYYYYACKNQTLELLTQYGKIDMIWFDGSYEKEFLSMEELRKLQPGILVNNRAHRDGDFDTCECNFPDRRFLDWWECLQIWNNNSWGYQKPEGYKPTSWALSWVSKTRAWGGIPVLNCAPRPDGQLPDSYYERMRELEGWMKVNGEAIYQTKGGPWPEQCSLPVTVSNNKWYVFFIDGEQSVQIEQERLPKKVYMLDGGQEIIFTSEGNRIRIELPKPIKHNLTPVVVIEW
;
A
#
# COMPACT_ATOMS: atom_id res chain seq x y z
N MET A 1 10.02 -10.22 27.53
CA MET A 1 10.60 -10.93 26.38
C MET A 1 9.54 -10.85 25.31
N SER A 2 9.80 -10.08 24.26
CA SER A 2 8.84 -9.82 23.19
C SER A 2 8.59 -11.11 22.42
N ASP A 3 7.37 -11.62 22.50
CA ASP A 3 6.91 -12.68 21.61
C ASP A 3 6.83 -12.08 20.20
N GLN A 4 7.91 -12.23 19.44
CA GLN A 4 7.93 -11.94 18.01
C GLN A 4 6.84 -12.80 17.37
N VAL A 5 5.88 -12.15 16.71
CA VAL A 5 4.94 -12.82 15.82
C VAL A 5 5.79 -13.58 14.81
N ASN A 6 5.73 -14.90 14.86
CA ASN A 6 6.60 -15.76 14.07
C ASN A 6 6.08 -15.75 12.62
N LEU A 7 6.50 -14.74 11.84
CA LEU A 7 6.11 -14.59 10.44
C LEU A 7 6.70 -15.75 9.61
N PRO A 8 5.98 -16.26 8.57
CA PRO A 8 6.55 -17.15 7.58
C PRO A 8 7.86 -16.60 7.00
N ALA A 9 8.82 -17.48 6.67
CA ALA A 9 10.16 -17.08 6.23
C ALA A 9 10.17 -16.02 5.10
N GLN A 10 9.21 -16.11 4.18
CA GLN A 10 9.07 -15.20 3.03
C GLN A 10 8.63 -13.77 3.40
N GLU A 11 7.88 -13.58 4.48
CA GLU A 11 7.46 -12.25 4.93
C GLU A 11 8.61 -11.49 5.61
N ARG A 12 9.47 -12.21 6.35
CA ARG A 12 10.71 -11.64 6.93
C ARG A 12 11.69 -11.20 5.85
N GLU A 13 11.79 -11.95 4.77
CA GLU A 13 12.67 -11.58 3.66
C GLU A 13 12.20 -10.26 2.99
N HIS A 14 10.91 -10.14 2.66
CA HIS A 14 10.33 -8.91 2.09
C HIS A 14 10.51 -7.66 2.98
N GLU A 15 10.42 -7.84 4.30
CA GLU A 15 10.71 -6.78 5.27
C GLU A 15 12.16 -6.29 5.16
N GLU A 16 13.12 -7.21 5.17
CA GLU A 16 14.55 -6.88 5.13
C GLU A 16 14.91 -6.15 3.82
N ALA A 17 14.33 -6.53 2.68
CA ALA A 17 14.48 -5.75 1.45
C ALA A 17 13.91 -4.35 1.56
N ALA A 18 12.67 -4.20 2.05
CA ALA A 18 12.03 -2.89 2.15
C ALA A 18 12.89 -1.92 3.00
N GLN A 19 13.36 -2.36 4.16
CA GLN A 19 14.22 -1.55 5.03
C GLN A 19 15.53 -1.14 4.36
N GLN A 20 16.16 -2.03 3.59
CA GLN A 20 17.43 -1.72 2.93
C GLN A 20 17.24 -0.85 1.69
N GLN A 21 16.15 -1.05 0.94
CA GLN A 21 15.71 -0.18 -0.14
C GLN A 21 15.46 1.23 0.37
N HIS A 22 14.73 1.38 1.49
CA HIS A 22 14.49 2.65 2.19
C HIS A 22 15.79 3.38 2.52
N GLY A 23 16.80 2.66 3.02
CA GLY A 23 18.13 3.21 3.27
C GLY A 23 18.79 3.78 2.00
N LEU A 24 18.68 3.10 0.85
CA LEU A 24 19.24 3.57 -0.42
C LEU A 24 18.52 4.79 -0.98
N ILE A 25 17.24 4.98 -0.68
CA ILE A 25 16.44 6.14 -1.12
C ILE A 25 16.31 7.22 -0.03
N GLY A 26 17.10 7.14 1.05
CA GLY A 26 17.20 8.17 2.07
C GLY A 26 15.99 8.27 3.02
N ILE A 27 15.17 7.23 3.11
CA ILE A 27 14.14 7.13 4.16
C ILE A 27 14.83 6.75 5.47
N SER A 28 14.46 7.43 6.56
CA SER A 28 14.97 7.11 7.91
C SER A 28 13.89 7.33 8.96
N ASP A 29 13.73 6.37 9.88
CA ASP A 29 12.84 6.48 11.03
C ASP A 29 13.42 7.50 12.02
N LYS A 30 12.85 8.71 12.05
CA LYS A 30 13.32 9.78 12.94
C LYS A 30 12.53 9.91 14.24
N GLY A 31 11.49 9.10 14.43
CA GLY A 31 10.75 9.03 15.70
C GLY A 31 10.08 10.34 16.12
N GLU A 32 9.77 11.22 15.16
CA GLU A 32 9.05 12.47 15.42
C GLU A 32 7.54 12.18 15.53
N VAL A 33 6.85 12.89 16.43
CA VAL A 33 5.41 12.75 16.60
C VAL A 33 4.73 13.67 15.59
N HIS A 34 4.14 13.07 14.56
CA HIS A 34 3.39 13.79 13.54
C HIS A 34 1.95 14.05 14.01
N GLN A 35 1.34 15.15 13.54
CA GLN A 35 -0.10 15.41 13.73
C GLN A 35 -0.77 15.39 12.37
N HIS A 36 -1.80 14.56 12.23
CA HIS A 36 -2.58 14.52 11.00
C HIS A 36 -3.27 15.87 10.69
N SER A 37 -3.50 16.15 9.41
CA SER A 37 -4.29 17.29 8.97
C SER A 37 -5.69 17.29 9.60
N THR A 38 -6.07 18.39 10.23
CA THR A 38 -7.43 18.60 10.79
C THR A 38 -8.42 19.15 9.76
N HIS A 39 -8.00 19.31 8.50
CA HIS A 39 -8.88 19.79 7.43
C HIS A 39 -10.06 18.80 7.23
N PRO A 40 -11.32 19.26 7.08
CA PRO A 40 -12.48 18.37 6.93
C PRO A 40 -12.34 17.36 5.78
N ASP A 41 -11.77 17.80 4.65
CA ASP A 41 -11.52 16.94 3.49
C ASP A 41 -10.44 15.87 3.71
N ALA A 42 -9.67 15.91 4.80
CA ALA A 42 -8.65 14.92 5.14
C ALA A 42 -9.20 13.81 6.07
N GLN A 43 -10.30 14.08 6.79
CA GLN A 43 -10.82 13.20 7.86
C GLN A 43 -11.39 11.86 7.36
N TRP A 44 -11.47 11.66 6.04
CA TRP A 44 -11.88 10.37 5.49
C TRP A 44 -10.87 9.26 5.81
N PHE A 45 -9.59 9.60 6.05
CA PHE A 45 -8.51 8.62 6.22
C PHE A 45 -8.78 7.66 7.39
N GLU A 46 -9.14 8.16 8.58
CA GLU A 46 -9.41 7.34 9.79
C GLU A 46 -10.38 6.17 9.51
N THR A 47 -11.32 6.39 8.58
CA THR A 47 -12.39 5.44 8.26
C THR A 47 -12.28 4.81 6.87
N ALA A 48 -11.15 5.01 6.16
CA ALA A 48 -10.97 4.53 4.80
C ALA A 48 -11.05 3.00 4.69
N GLY A 49 -10.66 2.26 5.74
CA GLY A 49 -10.79 0.81 5.82
C GLY A 49 -9.80 0.02 4.97
N LEU A 50 -9.74 0.23 3.64
CA LEU A 50 -8.88 -0.53 2.73
C LEU A 50 -8.44 0.29 1.51
N GLY A 51 -7.13 0.33 1.25
CA GLY A 51 -6.51 1.04 0.13
C GLY A 51 -5.95 0.10 -0.95
N LEU A 52 -5.99 0.55 -2.21
CA LEU A 52 -5.39 -0.17 -3.35
C LEU A 52 -4.13 0.57 -3.80
N PHE A 53 -3.03 -0.14 -3.97
CA PHE A 53 -1.84 0.39 -4.63
C PHE A 53 -1.71 -0.19 -6.04
N ILE A 54 -1.31 0.63 -7.01
CA ILE A 54 -1.14 0.23 -8.40
C ILE A 54 0.27 0.61 -8.84
N HIS A 55 1.14 -0.38 -8.97
CA HIS A 55 2.48 -0.22 -9.54
C HIS A 55 2.47 -0.63 -11.00
N TRP A 56 2.68 0.34 -11.89
CA TRP A 56 2.62 0.10 -13.31
C TRP A 56 3.43 1.12 -14.12
N ASN A 57 4.31 0.60 -14.98
CA ASN A 57 5.00 1.34 -16.03
C ASN A 57 5.61 0.35 -17.05
N MET A 58 6.58 0.82 -17.85
CA MET A 58 7.31 0.03 -18.84
C MET A 58 7.94 -1.26 -18.32
N SER A 59 8.25 -1.36 -17.02
CA SER A 59 8.81 -2.58 -16.41
C SER A 59 7.94 -3.82 -16.60
N SER A 60 6.62 -3.62 -16.73
CA SER A 60 5.64 -4.68 -16.97
C SER A 60 5.91 -5.45 -18.27
N VAL A 61 6.61 -4.86 -19.25
CA VAL A 61 7.00 -5.51 -20.51
C VAL A 61 7.83 -6.75 -20.25
N HIS A 62 8.73 -6.71 -19.27
CA HIS A 62 9.58 -7.85 -18.95
C HIS A 62 8.79 -8.97 -18.26
N GLY A 63 7.82 -8.63 -17.42
CA GLY A 63 6.96 -9.61 -16.72
C GLY A 63 7.71 -10.59 -15.82
N GLY A 64 8.79 -10.14 -15.18
CA GLY A 64 9.66 -10.96 -14.34
C GLY A 64 10.65 -10.17 -13.48
N ILE A 65 10.44 -8.86 -13.34
CA ILE A 65 11.37 -7.93 -12.68
C ILE A 65 10.60 -6.98 -11.79
N ASP A 66 11.25 -6.54 -10.71
CA ASP A 66 10.69 -5.52 -9.84
C ASP A 66 10.76 -4.13 -10.49
N ILE A 67 9.82 -3.26 -10.13
CA ILE A 67 9.74 -1.91 -10.68
C ILE A 67 10.91 -1.07 -10.15
N SER A 68 11.69 -0.53 -11.07
CA SER A 68 13.01 0.09 -10.94
C SER A 68 14.11 -0.79 -10.33
N TRP A 69 13.87 -1.43 -9.18
CA TRP A 69 14.88 -2.10 -8.34
C TRP A 69 15.65 -3.24 -9.03
N SER A 70 15.12 -3.81 -10.11
CA SER A 70 15.83 -4.82 -10.90
C SER A 70 17.09 -4.30 -11.60
N MET A 71 17.25 -2.97 -11.70
CA MET A 71 18.48 -2.35 -12.19
C MET A 71 19.62 -2.45 -11.18
N ILE A 72 19.35 -2.59 -9.87
CA ILE A 72 20.38 -2.65 -8.84
C ILE A 72 20.82 -4.09 -8.60
N VAL A 73 22.10 -4.36 -8.82
CA VAL A 73 22.74 -5.67 -8.61
C VAL A 73 23.53 -5.73 -7.31
N ASN A 74 23.86 -6.95 -6.88
CA ASN A 74 24.64 -7.25 -5.68
C ASN A 74 24.01 -6.72 -4.39
N THR A 75 22.68 -6.69 -4.35
CA THR A 75 21.93 -6.22 -3.20
C THR A 75 21.90 -7.31 -2.12
N SER A 76 21.82 -6.91 -0.85
CA SER A 76 21.72 -7.87 0.27
C SER A 76 20.41 -8.65 0.27
N TRP A 77 19.40 -8.18 -0.46
CA TRP A 77 18.14 -8.90 -0.70
C TRP A 77 18.15 -9.74 -1.97
N ASP A 78 19.27 -9.90 -2.68
CA ASP A 78 19.30 -10.73 -3.90
C ASP A 78 18.82 -12.18 -3.64
N GLN A 79 18.90 -12.68 -2.39
CA GLN A 79 18.40 -14.01 -1.98
C GLN A 79 16.87 -14.11 -1.89
N GLU A 80 16.17 -13.07 -1.42
CA GLU A 80 14.68 -12.99 -1.48
C GLU A 80 14.17 -12.97 -2.93
N TYR A 81 15.06 -12.57 -3.84
CA TYR A 81 14.80 -12.37 -5.25
C TYR A 81 15.34 -13.54 -6.09
N GLU A 82 15.64 -14.71 -5.48
CA GLU A 82 15.95 -15.96 -6.20
C GLU A 82 14.82 -16.31 -7.18
N GLY A 83 14.91 -15.78 -8.41
CA GLY A 83 13.89 -15.89 -9.46
C GLY A 83 13.49 -14.58 -10.15
N ARG A 84 13.76 -13.39 -9.57
CA ARG A 84 13.55 -12.09 -10.24
C ARG A 84 14.78 -11.74 -11.08
N ASN A 85 14.57 -11.41 -12.35
CA ASN A 85 15.69 -11.11 -13.24
C ASN A 85 16.28 -9.74 -12.91
N LYS A 86 17.60 -9.66 -12.85
CA LYS A 86 18.31 -8.37 -12.85
C LYS A 86 18.56 -7.97 -14.30
N VAL A 87 18.43 -6.69 -14.59
CA VAL A 87 18.61 -6.17 -15.95
C VAL A 87 19.50 -4.94 -15.90
N SER A 88 20.30 -4.75 -16.94
CA SER A 88 21.13 -3.54 -17.02
C SER A 88 20.25 -2.29 -17.15
N PRO A 89 20.70 -1.10 -16.69
CA PRO A 89 19.93 0.13 -16.87
C PRO A 89 19.58 0.41 -18.34
N THR A 90 20.50 0.13 -19.28
CA THR A 90 20.26 0.26 -20.72
C THR A 90 19.12 -0.63 -21.20
N GLU A 91 19.11 -1.90 -20.77
CA GLU A 91 18.04 -2.84 -21.10
C GLU A 91 16.71 -2.42 -20.46
N TYR A 92 16.75 -2.00 -19.19
CA TYR A 92 15.56 -1.58 -18.44
C TYR A 92 14.87 -0.38 -19.08
N TRP A 93 15.60 0.69 -19.38
CA TRP A 93 15.02 1.86 -20.05
C TRP A 93 14.62 1.56 -21.49
N GLY A 94 15.28 0.61 -22.16
CA GLY A 94 14.88 0.12 -23.49
C GLY A 94 13.50 -0.55 -23.51
N LEU A 95 12.96 -0.99 -22.35
CA LEU A 95 11.59 -1.51 -22.26
C LEU A 95 10.53 -0.45 -22.65
N ALA A 96 10.86 0.85 -22.54
CA ALA A 96 9.99 1.94 -22.94
C ALA A 96 9.52 1.84 -24.40
N ASP A 97 10.37 1.34 -25.30
CA ASP A 97 10.06 1.21 -26.73
C ASP A 97 9.04 0.11 -27.03
N SER A 98 8.89 -0.85 -26.12
CA SER A 98 7.98 -1.99 -26.24
C SER A 98 6.72 -1.84 -25.37
N PHE A 99 6.69 -0.86 -24.47
CA PHE A 99 5.54 -0.62 -23.61
C PHE A 99 4.39 -0.02 -24.43
N ASN A 100 3.32 -0.80 -24.61
CA ASN A 100 2.21 -0.41 -25.49
C ASN A 100 0.85 -0.88 -24.96
N PRO A 101 0.33 -0.27 -23.89
CA PRO A 101 -0.87 -0.75 -23.22
C PRO A 101 -2.16 -0.31 -23.92
N GLN A 102 -2.52 -0.95 -25.02
CA GLN A 102 -3.70 -0.60 -25.82
C GLN A 102 -5.03 -1.02 -25.17
N GLU A 103 -4.99 -1.96 -24.23
CA GLU A 103 -6.17 -2.57 -23.62
C GLU A 103 -6.47 -1.99 -22.22
N THR A 104 -5.95 -0.80 -21.92
CA THR A 104 -6.18 -0.12 -20.63
C THR A 104 -7.64 0.23 -20.41
N ASP A 105 -8.21 -0.34 -19.36
CA ASP A 105 -9.52 0.00 -18.83
C ASP A 105 -9.46 0.14 -17.30
N MET A 106 -9.09 1.34 -16.85
CA MET A 106 -8.97 1.66 -15.43
C MET A 106 -10.32 1.69 -14.72
N VAL A 107 -11.42 1.96 -15.43
CA VAL A 107 -12.77 1.88 -14.86
C VAL A 107 -13.08 0.44 -14.48
N LYS A 108 -12.75 -0.54 -15.32
CA LYS A 108 -12.92 -1.97 -15.01
C LYS A 108 -12.09 -2.39 -13.80
N TRP A 109 -10.82 -1.99 -13.74
CA TRP A 109 -9.94 -2.29 -12.60
C TRP A 109 -10.51 -1.76 -11.29
N LEU A 110 -10.78 -0.46 -11.26
CA LEU A 110 -11.18 0.26 -10.06
C LEU A 110 -12.63 -0.06 -9.66
N SER A 111 -13.50 -0.43 -10.61
CA SER A 111 -14.84 -0.93 -10.30
C SER A 111 -14.80 -2.25 -9.52
N ALA A 112 -13.86 -3.14 -9.86
CA ALA A 112 -13.67 -4.39 -9.11
C ALA A 112 -13.16 -4.11 -7.70
N ALA A 113 -12.18 -3.21 -7.56
CA ALA A 113 -11.70 -2.76 -6.25
C ALA A 113 -12.82 -2.12 -5.40
N LYS A 114 -13.61 -1.21 -5.99
CA LYS A 114 -14.71 -0.56 -5.27
C LYS A 114 -15.72 -1.57 -4.72
N LYS A 115 -16.10 -2.58 -5.53
CA LYS A 115 -17.00 -3.66 -5.11
C LYS A 115 -16.40 -4.53 -4.01
N ALA A 116 -15.08 -4.73 -4.04
CA ALA A 116 -14.32 -5.45 -3.01
C ALA A 116 -14.09 -4.63 -1.73
N GLY A 117 -14.64 -3.42 -1.62
CA GLY A 117 -14.59 -2.59 -0.41
C GLY A 117 -13.45 -1.57 -0.37
N PHE A 118 -12.61 -1.47 -1.40
CA PHE A 118 -11.58 -0.44 -1.44
C PHE A 118 -12.24 0.95 -1.50
N THR A 119 -11.66 1.94 -0.80
CA THR A 119 -12.23 3.30 -0.71
C THR A 119 -11.34 4.36 -1.36
N TYR A 120 -10.06 4.04 -1.56
CA TYR A 120 -9.09 4.87 -2.26
C TYR A 120 -8.12 3.99 -3.04
N ALA A 121 -7.48 4.59 -4.04
CA ALA A 121 -6.39 3.97 -4.78
C ALA A 121 -5.18 4.91 -4.81
N ILE A 122 -3.99 4.35 -4.98
CA ILE A 122 -2.71 5.05 -5.17
C ILE A 122 -2.10 4.54 -6.47
N PHE A 123 -1.83 5.43 -7.42
CA PHE A 123 -1.25 5.08 -8.72
C PHE A 123 0.18 5.62 -8.86
N THR A 124 1.11 4.76 -9.29
CA THR A 124 2.48 5.17 -9.60
C THR A 124 2.53 6.12 -10.79
N THR A 125 2.59 7.43 -10.51
CA THR A 125 2.75 8.44 -11.56
C THR A 125 4.16 8.40 -12.15
N LYS A 126 5.16 8.21 -11.28
CA LYS A 126 6.58 8.04 -11.60
C LYS A 126 7.22 7.21 -10.50
N HIS A 127 7.92 6.13 -10.85
CA HIS A 127 8.74 5.33 -9.93
C HIS A 127 10.23 5.73 -10.02
N HIS A 128 11.12 5.10 -9.24
CA HIS A 128 12.54 5.49 -9.18
C HIS A 128 13.24 5.50 -10.54
N ASP A 129 12.80 4.68 -11.49
CA ASP A 129 13.32 4.64 -12.86
C ASP A 129 13.11 5.92 -13.68
N GLY A 130 12.29 6.86 -13.19
CA GLY A 130 12.05 8.17 -13.80
C GLY A 130 11.00 8.18 -14.92
N TYR A 131 10.39 7.04 -15.26
CA TYR A 131 9.37 6.98 -16.31
C TYR A 131 8.06 7.65 -15.86
N THR A 132 7.71 8.77 -16.49
CA THR A 132 6.47 9.52 -16.18
C THR A 132 5.27 8.92 -16.93
N MET A 133 4.24 8.53 -16.17
CA MET A 133 2.97 7.97 -16.67
C MET A 133 1.99 9.04 -17.18
N TRP A 134 2.42 10.29 -17.23
CA TRP A 134 1.73 11.44 -17.84
C TRP A 134 2.69 12.23 -18.72
N PRO A 135 2.22 13.09 -19.63
CA PRO A 135 3.07 13.80 -20.57
C PRO A 135 3.75 15.01 -19.91
N SER A 136 4.58 14.77 -18.90
CA SER A 136 5.29 15.82 -18.18
C SER A 136 6.20 16.63 -19.11
N LYS A 137 6.20 17.96 -18.95
CA LYS A 137 7.14 18.84 -19.65
C LYS A 137 8.55 18.79 -19.08
N TYR A 138 8.71 18.17 -17.91
CA TYR A 138 9.93 18.15 -17.12
C TYR A 138 10.53 16.75 -17.02
N SER A 139 10.20 15.86 -17.97
CA SER A 139 10.83 14.56 -18.11
C SER A 139 11.20 14.28 -19.56
N THR A 140 12.31 13.59 -19.76
CA THR A 140 12.75 13.05 -21.05
C THR A 140 12.42 11.57 -21.20
N LEU A 141 11.96 10.92 -20.13
CA LEU A 141 11.56 9.51 -20.10
C LEU A 141 10.11 9.41 -19.60
N GLY A 142 9.21 8.96 -20.47
CA GLY A 142 7.81 8.78 -20.13
C GLY A 142 6.89 8.77 -21.32
N THR A 143 5.60 8.95 -21.04
CA THR A 143 4.55 8.92 -22.06
C THR A 143 4.66 10.04 -23.09
N HIS A 144 5.22 11.20 -22.71
CA HIS A 144 5.49 12.29 -23.65
C HIS A 144 6.38 11.83 -24.82
N THR A 145 7.42 11.07 -24.51
CA THR A 145 8.42 10.60 -25.49
C THR A 145 8.07 9.27 -26.14
N HIS A 146 7.45 8.34 -25.41
CA HIS A 146 7.24 6.96 -25.91
C HIS A 146 5.79 6.61 -26.25
N MET A 147 4.81 7.41 -25.79
CA MET A 147 3.38 7.07 -25.89
C MET A 147 2.55 8.15 -26.60
N LYS A 148 3.18 8.98 -27.44
CA LYS A 148 2.52 10.11 -28.14
C LYS A 148 1.72 10.99 -27.18
N SER A 149 2.26 11.20 -25.97
CA SER A 149 1.63 11.98 -24.90
C SER A 149 0.27 11.47 -24.41
N ARG A 150 0.00 10.16 -24.49
CA ARG A 150 -1.13 9.55 -23.76
C ARG A 150 -0.97 9.76 -22.26
N ASP A 151 -2.05 10.13 -21.58
CA ASP A 151 -2.02 10.55 -20.18
C ASP A 151 -2.75 9.55 -19.28
N PHE A 152 -1.99 8.59 -18.72
CA PHE A 152 -2.56 7.57 -17.84
C PHE A 152 -2.93 8.12 -16.47
N VAL A 153 -2.30 9.20 -16.01
CA VAL A 153 -2.67 9.84 -14.74
C VAL A 153 -4.07 10.46 -14.87
N LYS A 154 -4.36 11.12 -16.00
CA LYS A 154 -5.72 11.61 -16.27
C LYS A 154 -6.75 10.49 -16.35
N GLU A 155 -6.46 9.43 -17.11
CA GLU A 155 -7.35 8.25 -17.22
C GLU A 155 -7.64 7.64 -15.84
N TYR A 156 -6.62 7.53 -14.99
CA TYR A 156 -6.74 7.01 -13.63
C TYR A 156 -7.61 7.89 -12.73
N VAL A 157 -7.34 9.20 -12.71
CA VAL A 157 -8.08 10.17 -11.89
C VAL A 157 -9.56 10.21 -12.29
N GLU A 158 -9.84 10.19 -13.60
CA GLU A 158 -11.21 10.15 -14.13
C GLU A 158 -11.91 8.83 -13.78
N ALA A 159 -11.21 7.70 -13.83
CA ALA A 159 -11.75 6.41 -13.45
C ALA A 159 -12.07 6.34 -11.95
N CYS A 160 -11.17 6.78 -11.07
CA CYS A 160 -11.41 6.88 -9.63
C CYS A 160 -12.68 7.71 -9.32
N ARG A 161 -12.82 8.87 -9.97
CA ARG A 161 -14.03 9.72 -9.82
C ARG A 161 -15.29 9.03 -10.30
N THR A 162 -15.21 8.34 -11.43
CA THR A 162 -16.33 7.59 -12.02
C THR A 162 -16.82 6.49 -11.06
N VAL A 163 -15.90 5.78 -10.41
CA VAL A 163 -16.26 4.67 -9.50
C VAL A 163 -16.47 5.10 -8.04
N GLY A 164 -16.15 6.35 -7.70
CA GLY A 164 -16.26 6.89 -6.34
C GLY A 164 -15.17 6.39 -5.38
N LEU A 165 -13.93 6.32 -5.86
CA LEU A 165 -12.72 6.15 -5.04
C LEU A 165 -12.02 7.48 -4.84
N LYS A 166 -11.40 7.67 -3.67
CA LYS A 166 -10.48 8.77 -3.42
C LYS A 166 -9.21 8.59 -4.26
N VAL A 167 -8.65 9.72 -4.70
CA VAL A 167 -7.53 9.77 -5.64
C VAL A 167 -6.21 9.97 -4.89
N GLY A 168 -5.39 8.93 -4.85
CA GLY A 168 -3.99 8.98 -4.43
C GLY A 168 -3.04 8.91 -5.62
N LEU A 169 -1.99 9.73 -5.60
CA LEU A 169 -0.92 9.75 -6.60
C LEU A 169 0.41 9.44 -5.91
N TYR A 170 1.05 8.34 -6.30
CA TYR A 170 2.41 8.05 -5.89
C TYR A 170 3.41 8.85 -6.73
N PHE A 171 4.39 9.45 -6.08
CA PHE A 171 5.49 10.17 -6.72
C PHE A 171 6.82 9.78 -6.09
N SER A 172 7.69 9.18 -6.89
CA SER A 172 9.06 8.93 -6.47
C SER A 172 9.89 10.21 -6.51
N VAL A 173 10.47 10.56 -5.36
CA VAL A 173 11.44 11.65 -5.26
C VAL A 173 12.77 11.26 -5.90
N PRO A 174 13.34 10.05 -5.66
CA PRO A 174 14.43 9.51 -6.45
C PRO A 174 14.08 9.43 -7.94
N ASP A 175 15.01 9.86 -8.78
CA ASP A 175 14.90 9.78 -10.24
C ASP A 175 16.23 9.29 -10.81
N TRP A 176 16.35 7.97 -10.92
CA TRP A 176 17.55 7.27 -11.36
C TRP A 176 17.87 7.51 -12.82
N HIS A 177 16.89 7.94 -13.63
CA HIS A 177 17.17 8.36 -15.00
C HIS A 177 17.84 9.72 -15.05
N ILE A 178 17.40 10.69 -14.23
CA ILE A 178 18.11 11.98 -14.09
C ILE A 178 19.49 11.73 -13.49
N ASP A 179 19.60 10.96 -12.41
CA ASP A 179 20.85 10.71 -11.68
C ASP A 179 21.77 9.64 -12.30
N ARG A 180 21.41 9.04 -13.45
CA ARG A 180 22.10 7.86 -14.03
C ARG A 180 23.61 8.01 -14.18
N ASP A 181 24.09 9.22 -14.46
CA ASP A 181 25.51 9.52 -14.66
C ASP A 181 26.27 9.78 -13.35
N TYR A 182 25.56 9.86 -12.22
CA TYR A 182 26.08 10.16 -10.89
C TYR A 182 25.87 9.02 -9.88
N MET A 183 25.00 8.05 -10.17
CA MET A 183 24.75 6.89 -9.31
C MET A 183 25.44 5.62 -9.80
N SER A 184 25.51 4.62 -8.91
CA SER A 184 25.90 3.26 -9.27
C SER A 184 24.70 2.35 -9.16
N PHE A 185 24.59 1.43 -10.12
CA PHE A 185 23.60 0.36 -10.13
C PHE A 185 24.16 -0.95 -9.56
N ASP A 186 25.35 -0.90 -8.95
CA ASP A 186 25.93 -1.99 -8.17
C ASP A 186 26.02 -1.55 -6.70
N ALA A 187 25.22 -2.20 -5.85
CA ALA A 187 25.13 -1.85 -4.43
C ALA A 187 26.46 -2.04 -3.67
N LYS A 188 27.38 -2.87 -4.17
CA LYS A 188 28.72 -3.07 -3.57
C LYS A 188 29.76 -2.07 -4.08
N SER A 189 29.43 -1.31 -5.12
CA SER A 189 30.36 -0.39 -5.79
C SER A 189 29.73 1.00 -5.90
N PRO A 190 29.55 1.74 -4.79
CA PRO A 190 28.90 3.05 -4.81
C PRO A 190 29.67 4.06 -5.67
N SER A 191 28.94 4.94 -6.35
CA SER A 191 29.53 5.99 -7.17
C SER A 191 30.19 7.06 -6.29
N ASN A 192 31.38 7.51 -6.70
CA ASN A 192 32.08 8.66 -6.10
C ASN A 192 31.91 9.96 -6.92
N ARG A 193 31.06 9.94 -7.96
CA ARG A 193 30.85 11.10 -8.82
C ARG A 193 30.07 12.18 -8.09
N VAL A 194 30.58 13.41 -8.15
CA VAL A 194 29.95 14.57 -7.49
C VAL A 194 28.99 15.25 -8.45
N LYS A 195 27.74 15.44 -8.02
CA LYS A 195 26.71 16.19 -8.76
C LYS A 195 27.10 17.68 -8.81
N SER A 196 27.05 18.28 -10.00
CA SER A 196 27.23 19.73 -10.16
C SER A 196 26.05 20.49 -9.55
N GLU A 197 26.24 21.79 -9.26
CA GLU A 197 25.14 22.63 -8.76
C GLU A 197 24.00 22.74 -9.78
N ASP A 198 24.33 22.84 -11.07
CA ASP A 198 23.34 22.84 -12.15
C ASP A 198 22.51 21.55 -12.18
N HIS A 199 23.14 20.40 -11.95
CA HIS A 199 22.44 19.12 -11.86
C HIS A 199 21.49 19.08 -10.66
N LYS A 200 21.96 19.50 -9.48
CA LYS A 200 21.13 19.58 -8.27
C LYS A 200 19.94 20.52 -8.46
N HIS A 201 20.17 21.69 -9.08
CA HIS A 201 19.12 22.65 -9.38
C HIS A 201 18.13 22.07 -10.38
N TYR A 202 18.59 21.45 -11.48
CA TYR A 202 17.71 20.80 -12.45
C TYR A 202 16.87 19.70 -11.80
N TYR A 203 17.47 18.85 -10.97
CA TYR A 203 16.77 17.79 -10.26
C TYR A 203 15.63 18.35 -9.39
N TYR A 204 15.95 19.37 -8.58
CA TYR A 204 14.98 20.05 -7.73
C TYR A 204 13.87 20.69 -8.56
N TYR A 205 14.25 21.39 -9.63
CA TYR A 205 13.33 22.03 -10.56
C TYR A 205 12.39 21.02 -11.21
N ALA A 206 12.90 19.86 -11.64
CA ALA A 206 12.10 18.78 -12.21
C ALA A 206 11.10 18.22 -11.17
N CYS A 207 11.56 17.85 -9.97
CA CYS A 207 10.68 17.32 -8.92
C CYS A 207 9.58 18.31 -8.51
N LYS A 208 9.95 19.58 -8.28
CA LYS A 208 9.01 20.65 -7.95
C LYS A 208 7.95 20.78 -9.03
N ASN A 209 8.37 20.97 -10.28
CA ASN A 209 7.43 21.25 -11.35
C ASN A 209 6.59 20.03 -11.75
N GLN A 210 7.15 18.82 -11.74
CA GLN A 210 6.37 17.58 -11.91
C GLN A 210 5.27 17.47 -10.85
N THR A 211 5.59 17.75 -9.58
CA THR A 211 4.59 17.77 -8.51
C THR A 211 3.53 18.86 -8.73
N LEU A 212 3.94 20.05 -9.19
CA LEU A 212 2.98 21.11 -9.56
C LEU A 212 2.06 20.67 -10.70
N GLU A 213 2.55 19.97 -11.72
CA GLU A 213 1.70 19.44 -12.79
C GLU A 213 0.64 18.49 -12.22
N LEU A 214 1.04 17.53 -11.37
CA LEU A 214 0.15 16.56 -10.74
C LEU A 214 -0.92 17.22 -9.85
N LEU A 215 -0.56 18.28 -9.12
CA LEU A 215 -1.47 18.92 -8.17
C LEU A 215 -2.32 20.04 -8.78
N THR A 216 -2.08 20.44 -10.04
CA THR A 216 -2.82 21.55 -10.67
C THR A 216 -3.57 21.16 -11.94
N GLN A 217 -3.18 20.09 -12.64
CA GLN A 217 -3.75 19.76 -13.95
C GLN A 217 -4.86 18.70 -13.88
N TYR A 218 -4.96 17.97 -12.76
CA TYR A 218 -5.86 16.82 -12.66
C TYR A 218 -7.08 17.06 -11.76
N GLY A 219 -7.30 18.28 -11.27
CA GLY A 219 -8.40 18.64 -10.37
C GLY A 219 -8.09 18.30 -8.90
N LYS A 220 -9.12 17.95 -8.10
CA LYS A 220 -8.92 17.57 -6.69
C LYS A 220 -8.15 16.24 -6.60
N ILE A 221 -7.08 16.24 -5.81
CA ILE A 221 -6.28 15.08 -5.42
C ILE A 221 -6.41 14.91 -3.90
N ASP A 222 -6.78 13.71 -3.46
CA ASP A 222 -7.04 13.45 -2.03
C ASP A 222 -5.75 13.07 -1.28
N MET A 223 -4.75 12.50 -1.98
CA MET A 223 -3.48 12.10 -1.40
C MET A 223 -2.33 12.22 -2.41
N ILE A 224 -1.19 12.73 -1.96
CA ILE A 224 0.09 12.55 -2.65
C ILE A 224 0.99 11.69 -1.77
N TRP A 225 1.42 10.57 -2.33
CA TRP A 225 2.21 9.57 -1.63
C TRP A 225 3.63 9.63 -2.15
N PHE A 226 4.54 10.19 -1.37
CA PHE A 226 5.93 10.31 -1.77
C PHE A 226 6.75 9.09 -1.38
N ASP A 227 7.74 8.77 -2.19
CA ASP A 227 8.71 7.72 -1.87
C ASP A 227 10.13 8.19 -2.07
N GLY A 228 10.98 7.78 -1.14
CA GLY A 228 12.33 8.30 -1.00
C GLY A 228 12.36 9.78 -0.57
N SER A 229 13.55 10.25 -0.23
CA SER A 229 13.78 11.63 0.15
C SER A 229 14.89 12.26 -0.70
N TYR A 230 14.99 13.59 -0.64
CA TYR A 230 16.11 14.34 -1.22
C TYR A 230 16.67 15.29 -0.16
N GLU A 231 17.90 15.78 -0.37
CA GLU A 231 18.61 16.65 0.59
C GLU A 231 17.75 17.83 1.07
N LYS A 232 16.86 18.33 0.21
CA LYS A 232 15.95 19.43 0.48
C LYS A 232 14.56 19.18 -0.09
N GLU A 233 13.53 19.53 0.67
CA GLU A 233 12.13 19.49 0.23
C GLU A 233 11.89 20.45 -0.95
N PHE A 234 11.21 19.97 -1.99
CA PHE A 234 10.90 20.75 -3.20
C PHE A 234 9.63 21.60 -3.11
N LEU A 235 8.72 21.24 -2.22
CA LEU A 235 7.55 22.01 -1.81
C LEU A 235 7.36 21.83 -0.31
N SER A 236 7.07 22.89 0.44
CA SER A 236 6.69 22.75 1.84
C SER A 236 5.26 22.20 1.97
N MET A 237 4.91 21.66 3.14
CA MET A 237 3.50 21.29 3.45
C MET A 237 2.53 22.48 3.29
N GLU A 238 2.98 23.71 3.57
CA GLU A 238 2.19 24.92 3.33
C GLU A 238 1.95 25.16 1.83
N GLU A 239 2.98 25.01 0.99
CA GLU A 239 2.83 25.11 -0.46
C GLU A 239 1.91 24.02 -1.02
N LEU A 240 2.04 22.78 -0.55
CA LEU A 240 1.17 21.66 -0.94
C LEU A 240 -0.30 21.96 -0.57
N ARG A 241 -0.55 22.43 0.66
CA ARG A 241 -1.91 22.76 1.13
C ARG A 241 -2.48 24.03 0.48
N LYS A 242 -1.65 24.95 -0.03
CA LYS A 242 -2.13 26.06 -0.89
C LYS A 242 -2.66 25.55 -2.24
N LEU A 243 -2.07 24.49 -2.79
CA LEU A 243 -2.52 23.88 -4.05
C LEU A 243 -3.74 22.99 -3.82
N GLN A 244 -3.73 22.19 -2.75
CA GLN A 244 -4.76 21.21 -2.41
C GLN A 244 -5.01 21.22 -0.89
N PRO A 245 -5.95 22.03 -0.37
CA PRO A 245 -6.11 22.26 1.08
C PRO A 245 -6.38 21.02 1.93
N GLY A 246 -7.01 20.00 1.35
CA GLY A 246 -7.35 18.74 2.02
C GLY A 246 -6.45 17.56 1.68
N ILE A 247 -5.30 17.80 1.03
CA ILE A 247 -4.41 16.71 0.62
C ILE A 247 -3.77 16.02 1.82
N LEU A 248 -3.71 14.69 1.76
CA LEU A 248 -2.92 13.87 2.66
C LEU A 248 -1.52 13.62 2.08
N VAL A 249 -0.51 13.68 2.92
CA VAL A 249 0.89 13.41 2.58
C VAL A 249 1.47 12.38 3.55
N ASN A 250 2.20 11.38 3.08
CA ASN A 250 2.85 10.40 3.95
C ASN A 250 4.19 10.93 4.54
N ASN A 251 4.74 10.20 5.51
CA ASN A 251 5.95 10.56 6.26
C ASN A 251 7.30 10.28 5.55
N ARG A 252 7.32 9.87 4.26
CA ARG A 252 8.56 9.40 3.61
C ARG A 252 9.46 10.48 3.01
N ALA A 253 8.88 11.52 2.40
CA ALA A 253 9.65 12.61 1.79
C ALA A 253 9.59 13.92 2.58
N HIS A 254 8.46 14.18 3.24
CA HIS A 254 8.24 15.37 4.06
C HIS A 254 8.20 14.96 5.51
N ARG A 255 8.99 15.64 6.35
CA ARG A 255 9.11 15.28 7.77
C ARG A 255 7.83 15.54 8.56
N ASP A 256 6.92 16.37 8.05
CA ASP A 256 5.65 16.72 8.71
C ASP A 256 4.44 16.05 8.04
N GLY A 257 4.59 14.81 7.56
CA GLY A 257 3.51 14.05 6.93
C GLY A 257 2.28 13.87 7.83
N ASP A 258 1.11 13.64 7.21
CA ASP A 258 -0.16 13.46 7.90
C ASP A 258 -0.37 12.04 8.46
N PHE A 259 0.40 11.05 7.98
CA PHE A 259 0.30 9.67 8.43
C PHE A 259 1.61 8.90 8.28
N ASP A 260 1.81 7.92 9.17
CA ASP A 260 2.94 7.01 9.14
C ASP A 260 2.75 5.87 8.13
N THR A 261 3.86 5.29 7.66
CA THR A 261 3.84 4.15 6.74
C THR A 261 4.68 2.99 7.25
N CYS A 262 4.17 1.76 7.08
CA CYS A 262 4.98 0.54 7.13
C CYS A 262 4.84 -0.23 5.82
N GLU A 263 5.85 -1.02 5.49
CA GLU A 263 5.92 -1.71 4.20
C GLU A 263 6.36 -3.15 4.41
N CYS A 264 5.58 -4.09 3.90
CA CYS A 264 5.83 -5.54 3.92
C CYS A 264 5.94 -6.19 5.31
N ASN A 265 6.08 -5.42 6.39
CA ASN A 265 6.06 -5.89 7.76
C ASN A 265 4.98 -5.22 8.61
N PHE A 266 4.42 -6.00 9.52
CA PHE A 266 3.57 -5.50 10.57
C PHE A 266 4.43 -4.78 11.62
N PRO A 267 4.07 -3.56 12.04
CA PRO A 267 4.94 -2.79 12.91
C PRO A 267 5.12 -3.47 14.28
N ASP A 268 6.32 -3.38 14.85
CA ASP A 268 6.61 -3.94 16.19
C ASP A 268 5.94 -3.16 17.33
N ARG A 269 5.46 -1.95 17.04
CA ARG A 269 4.78 -1.07 17.98
C ARG A 269 3.61 -0.38 17.30
N ARG A 270 2.54 -0.13 18.05
CA ARG A 270 1.40 0.66 17.57
C ARG A 270 1.85 2.09 17.26
N PHE A 271 1.43 2.61 16.13
CA PHE A 271 1.56 4.04 15.82
C PHE A 271 0.62 4.87 16.71
N LEU A 272 1.01 6.12 16.96
CA LEU A 272 0.27 7.02 17.84
C LEU A 272 -0.89 7.72 17.14
N ASP A 273 -0.78 7.90 15.82
CA ASP A 273 -1.76 8.62 14.99
C ASP A 273 -2.06 7.81 13.71
N TRP A 274 -2.62 8.45 12.70
CA TRP A 274 -2.92 7.88 11.40
C TRP A 274 -1.72 7.17 10.78
N TRP A 275 -1.96 5.96 10.29
CA TRP A 275 -0.95 5.19 9.58
C TRP A 275 -1.59 4.24 8.58
N GLU A 276 -0.81 3.87 7.58
CA GLU A 276 -1.14 2.78 6.66
C GLU A 276 -0.01 1.78 6.54
N CYS A 277 -0.34 0.57 6.12
CA CYS A 277 0.64 -0.49 5.94
C CYS A 277 0.46 -1.19 4.59
N LEU A 278 1.50 -1.12 3.79
CA LEU A 278 1.49 -1.57 2.42
C LEU A 278 1.96 -3.01 2.32
N GLN A 279 1.30 -3.79 1.46
CA GLN A 279 1.64 -5.18 1.21
C GLN A 279 1.61 -5.52 -0.27
N ILE A 280 2.60 -6.30 -0.67
CA ILE A 280 2.68 -6.93 -1.98
C ILE A 280 1.64 -8.06 -2.04
N TRP A 281 0.60 -7.89 -2.86
CA TRP A 281 -0.45 -8.89 -3.01
C TRP A 281 -0.33 -9.71 -4.30
N ASN A 282 0.19 -9.10 -5.38
CA ASN A 282 0.58 -9.77 -6.61
C ASN A 282 1.93 -10.48 -6.43
N ASN A 283 2.02 -11.77 -6.78
CA ASN A 283 3.17 -12.67 -6.69
C ASN A 283 4.54 -12.03 -6.35
N ASN A 284 4.73 -11.66 -5.08
CA ASN A 284 6.01 -11.30 -4.46
C ASN A 284 6.82 -10.16 -5.12
N SER A 285 6.19 -9.23 -5.83
CA SER A 285 6.84 -8.01 -6.33
C SER A 285 5.84 -6.85 -6.41
N TRP A 286 6.32 -5.61 -6.30
CA TRP A 286 5.47 -4.45 -6.60
C TRP A 286 5.07 -4.43 -8.09
N GLY A 287 5.99 -4.78 -8.99
CA GLY A 287 5.78 -4.82 -10.44
C GLY A 287 5.10 -6.10 -10.94
N TYR A 288 4.75 -6.11 -12.23
CA TYR A 288 4.08 -7.25 -12.87
C TYR A 288 5.02 -8.46 -13.02
N GLN A 289 4.53 -9.65 -12.64
CA GLN A 289 5.29 -10.90 -12.61
C GLN A 289 4.56 -12.02 -13.34
N LYS A 290 5.35 -12.89 -13.98
CA LYS A 290 4.92 -14.20 -14.48
C LYS A 290 5.54 -15.33 -13.62
N PRO A 291 4.82 -16.44 -13.38
CA PRO A 291 3.40 -16.65 -13.71
C PRO A 291 2.49 -15.67 -12.96
N GLU A 292 1.34 -15.36 -13.55
CA GLU A 292 0.39 -14.42 -12.94
C GLU A 292 -0.27 -15.03 -11.70
N GLY A 293 -0.51 -14.22 -10.67
CA GLY A 293 -1.16 -14.69 -9.45
C GLY A 293 -1.19 -13.65 -8.34
N TYR A 294 -2.10 -13.88 -7.41
CA TYR A 294 -2.27 -13.10 -6.19
C TYR A 294 -2.35 -14.04 -5.00
N LYS A 295 -1.78 -13.61 -3.87
CA LYS A 295 -1.88 -14.35 -2.60
C LYS A 295 -3.36 -14.62 -2.27
N PRO A 296 -3.69 -15.74 -1.60
CA PRO A 296 -5.06 -16.10 -1.28
C PRO A 296 -5.83 -14.99 -0.56
N THR A 297 -7.14 -14.90 -0.76
CA THR A 297 -7.98 -13.91 -0.07
C THR A 297 -7.94 -14.06 1.45
N SER A 298 -7.77 -15.28 1.98
CA SER A 298 -7.55 -15.51 3.42
C SER A 298 -6.29 -14.83 3.95
N TRP A 299 -5.21 -14.80 3.16
CA TRP A 299 -3.99 -14.07 3.51
C TRP A 299 -4.24 -12.56 3.55
N ALA A 300 -4.91 -12.02 2.52
CA ALA A 300 -5.27 -10.60 2.47
C ALA A 300 -6.16 -10.21 3.66
N LEU A 301 -7.14 -11.05 4.02
CA LEU A 301 -8.01 -10.81 5.17
C LEU A 301 -7.27 -10.92 6.51
N SER A 302 -6.27 -11.81 6.63
CA SER A 302 -5.39 -11.87 7.82
C SER A 302 -4.65 -10.54 8.00
N TRP A 303 -4.06 -10.02 6.92
CA TRP A 303 -3.41 -8.70 6.92
C TRP A 303 -4.37 -7.57 7.27
N VAL A 304 -5.51 -7.50 6.59
CA VAL A 304 -6.54 -6.49 6.84
C VAL A 304 -7.01 -6.50 8.29
N SER A 305 -7.22 -7.68 8.86
CA SER A 305 -7.65 -7.86 10.25
C SER A 305 -6.60 -7.33 11.24
N LYS A 306 -5.33 -7.70 11.06
CA LYS A 306 -4.22 -7.25 11.92
C LYS A 306 -4.06 -5.73 11.86
N THR A 307 -4.01 -5.16 10.65
CA THR A 307 -3.82 -3.71 10.46
C THR A 307 -4.98 -2.89 11.03
N ARG A 308 -6.23 -3.28 10.75
CA ARG A 308 -7.40 -2.59 11.32
C ARG A 308 -7.50 -2.75 12.83
N ALA A 309 -7.12 -3.90 13.38
CA ALA A 309 -7.10 -4.11 14.84
C ALA A 309 -6.12 -3.16 15.56
N TRP A 310 -5.11 -2.66 14.85
CA TRP A 310 -4.19 -1.62 15.35
C TRP A 310 -4.54 -0.20 14.88
N GLY A 311 -5.73 -0.01 14.29
CA GLY A 311 -6.24 1.29 13.87
C GLY A 311 -5.67 1.81 12.55
N GLY A 312 -4.74 1.07 11.92
CA GLY A 312 -4.12 1.46 10.65
C GLY A 312 -4.97 1.11 9.44
N ILE A 313 -4.54 1.55 8.27
CA ILE A 313 -5.20 1.23 7.01
C ILE A 313 -4.35 0.22 6.23
N PRO A 314 -4.84 -1.00 5.97
CA PRO A 314 -4.16 -1.93 5.08
C PRO A 314 -4.23 -1.41 3.64
N VAL A 315 -3.11 -1.52 2.92
CA VAL A 315 -3.00 -1.19 1.51
C VAL A 315 -2.47 -2.39 0.73
N LEU A 316 -3.23 -2.86 -0.26
CA LEU A 316 -2.88 -4.04 -1.06
C LEU A 316 -2.46 -3.62 -2.47
N ASN A 317 -1.31 -4.11 -2.93
CA ASN A 317 -0.80 -3.81 -4.26
C ASN A 317 -1.46 -4.63 -5.38
N CYS A 318 -1.52 -4.07 -6.57
CA CYS A 318 -1.77 -4.78 -7.81
C CYS A 318 -0.82 -4.27 -8.91
N ALA A 319 -0.55 -5.13 -9.89
CA ALA A 319 0.33 -4.82 -11.01
C ALA A 319 -0.33 -5.20 -12.34
N PRO A 320 -0.70 -4.23 -13.18
CA PRO A 320 -1.20 -4.48 -14.52
C PRO A 320 -0.14 -5.03 -15.47
N ARG A 321 -0.61 -5.81 -16.45
CA ARG A 321 0.15 -6.31 -17.61
C ARG A 321 0.67 -5.18 -18.49
N PRO A 322 1.64 -5.46 -19.38
CA PRO A 322 2.13 -4.49 -20.36
C PRO A 322 1.10 -4.08 -21.42
N ASP A 323 0.05 -4.88 -21.62
CA ASP A 323 -1.07 -4.55 -22.51
C ASP A 323 -2.09 -3.59 -21.86
N GLY A 324 -1.96 -3.30 -20.55
CA GLY A 324 -2.91 -2.49 -19.81
C GLY A 324 -4.12 -3.26 -19.29
N GLN A 325 -4.02 -4.57 -19.08
CA GLN A 325 -5.05 -5.32 -18.35
C GLN A 325 -4.54 -5.80 -16.98
N LEU A 326 -5.44 -6.08 -16.04
CA LEU A 326 -5.11 -6.84 -14.83
C LEU A 326 -5.31 -8.35 -15.07
N PRO A 327 -4.53 -9.22 -14.42
CA PRO A 327 -4.72 -10.67 -14.41
C PRO A 327 -6.12 -11.13 -14.01
N ASP A 328 -6.59 -12.27 -14.53
CA ASP A 328 -7.89 -12.83 -14.13
C ASP A 328 -7.94 -13.15 -12.62
N SER A 329 -6.79 -13.55 -12.06
CA SER A 329 -6.60 -13.80 -10.63
C SER A 329 -6.86 -12.55 -9.78
N TYR A 330 -6.61 -11.33 -10.28
CA TYR A 330 -7.00 -10.09 -9.59
C TYR A 330 -8.53 -10.03 -9.44
N TYR A 331 -9.27 -10.28 -10.51
CA TYR A 331 -10.73 -10.19 -10.48
C TYR A 331 -11.36 -11.34 -9.67
N GLU A 332 -10.75 -12.51 -9.66
CA GLU A 332 -11.14 -13.62 -8.77
C GLU A 332 -11.02 -13.20 -7.30
N ARG A 333 -9.87 -12.68 -6.89
CA ARG A 333 -9.65 -12.21 -5.52
C ARG A 333 -10.57 -11.06 -5.15
N MET A 334 -10.82 -10.12 -6.06
CA MET A 334 -11.78 -9.03 -5.82
C MET A 334 -13.20 -9.55 -5.61
N ARG A 335 -13.65 -10.59 -6.32
CA ARG A 335 -14.96 -11.21 -6.09
C ARG A 335 -15.03 -11.93 -4.74
N GLU A 336 -13.97 -12.60 -4.33
CA GLU A 336 -13.88 -13.25 -3.02
C GLU A 336 -13.94 -12.20 -1.88
N LEU A 337 -13.17 -11.11 -2.00
CA LEU A 337 -13.23 -9.98 -1.07
C LEU A 337 -14.60 -9.30 -1.06
N GLU A 338 -15.21 -9.06 -2.23
CA GLU A 338 -16.58 -8.51 -2.33
C GLU A 338 -17.58 -9.37 -1.55
N GLY A 339 -17.52 -10.70 -1.74
CA GLY A 339 -18.37 -11.63 -1.01
C GLY A 339 -18.21 -11.53 0.50
N TRP A 340 -16.96 -11.46 0.97
CA TRP A 340 -16.66 -11.33 2.40
C TRP A 340 -17.07 -9.96 2.97
N MET A 341 -16.77 -8.87 2.27
CA MET A 341 -17.06 -7.50 2.71
C MET A 341 -18.56 -7.21 2.78
N LYS A 342 -19.39 -7.83 1.92
CA LYS A 342 -20.85 -7.71 2.01
C LYS A 342 -21.42 -8.23 3.34
N VAL A 343 -20.76 -9.22 3.94
CA VAL A 343 -21.20 -9.83 5.20
C VAL A 343 -20.50 -9.20 6.40
N ASN A 344 -19.18 -8.98 6.29
CA ASN A 344 -18.33 -8.63 7.42
C ASN A 344 -17.81 -7.18 7.40
N GLY A 345 -18.20 -6.37 6.41
CA GLY A 345 -17.66 -5.02 6.21
C GLY A 345 -17.84 -4.10 7.41
N GLU A 346 -18.90 -4.26 8.20
CA GLU A 346 -19.10 -3.45 9.42
C GLU A 346 -18.02 -3.67 10.51
N ALA A 347 -17.25 -4.76 10.43
CA ALA A 347 -16.11 -4.99 11.31
C ALA A 347 -14.86 -4.20 10.85
N ILE A 348 -14.81 -3.76 9.59
CA ILE A 348 -13.68 -3.05 8.99
C ILE A 348 -13.93 -1.53 8.94
N TYR A 349 -15.11 -1.13 8.46
CA TYR A 349 -15.51 0.26 8.34
C TYR A 349 -16.23 0.72 9.60
N GLN A 350 -16.09 2.00 9.97
CA GLN A 350 -16.70 2.58 11.18
C GLN A 350 -16.25 1.91 12.50
N THR A 351 -15.08 1.30 12.48
CA THR A 351 -14.43 0.70 13.65
C THR A 351 -13.08 1.37 13.92
N LYS A 352 -12.64 1.24 15.17
CA LYS A 352 -11.31 1.63 15.64
C LYS A 352 -10.49 0.39 16.00
N GLY A 353 -9.19 0.58 16.21
CA GLY A 353 -8.32 -0.47 16.73
C GLY A 353 -8.80 -0.95 18.11
N GLY A 354 -8.72 -2.26 18.33
CA GLY A 354 -9.10 -2.91 19.57
C GLY A 354 -7.89 -3.38 20.39
N PRO A 355 -8.14 -4.10 21.49
CA PRO A 355 -7.11 -4.41 22.47
C PRO A 355 -6.34 -5.72 22.16
N TRP A 356 -6.10 -6.02 20.88
CA TRP A 356 -5.24 -7.14 20.48
C TRP A 356 -3.78 -6.69 20.33
N PRO A 357 -2.79 -7.36 20.93
CA PRO A 357 -2.89 -8.65 21.62
C PRO A 357 -3.09 -8.55 23.15
N GLU A 358 -3.22 -7.35 23.70
CA GLU A 358 -3.09 -7.11 25.14
C GLU A 358 -4.22 -7.73 25.99
N GLN A 359 -5.45 -7.75 25.46
CA GLN A 359 -6.63 -8.31 26.13
C GLN A 359 -7.34 -9.38 25.29
N CYS A 360 -6.90 -9.62 24.06
CA CYS A 360 -7.51 -10.62 23.17
C CYS A 360 -6.41 -11.34 22.40
N SER A 361 -6.51 -12.66 22.27
CA SER A 361 -5.50 -13.47 21.57
C SER A 361 -5.57 -13.35 20.04
N LEU A 362 -6.65 -12.80 19.49
CA LEU A 362 -6.87 -12.61 18.06
C LEU A 362 -7.13 -11.13 17.73
N PRO A 363 -6.90 -10.67 16.48
CA PRO A 363 -7.19 -9.30 16.08
C PRO A 363 -8.62 -8.87 16.40
N VAL A 364 -8.78 -7.66 16.93
CA VAL A 364 -10.07 -7.08 17.30
C VAL A 364 -10.18 -5.66 16.79
N THR A 365 -11.31 -5.33 16.16
CA THR A 365 -11.75 -3.96 15.98
C THR A 365 -12.93 -3.66 16.89
N VAL A 366 -13.13 -2.38 17.22
CA VAL A 366 -14.16 -1.96 18.17
C VAL A 366 -15.05 -0.88 17.59
N SER A 367 -16.34 -0.94 17.90
CA SER A 367 -17.29 0.13 17.63
C SER A 367 -18.37 0.13 18.69
N ASN A 368 -18.58 1.29 19.34
CA ASN A 368 -19.48 1.42 20.48
C ASN A 368 -19.18 0.37 21.57
N ASN A 369 -20.17 -0.44 21.96
CA ASN A 369 -20.03 -1.53 22.93
C ASN A 369 -19.79 -2.90 22.27
N LYS A 370 -19.37 -2.93 20.99
CA LYS A 370 -19.13 -4.16 20.24
C LYS A 370 -17.65 -4.35 19.97
N TRP A 371 -17.18 -5.57 20.16
CA TRP A 371 -15.90 -6.04 19.63
C TRP A 371 -16.18 -6.98 18.45
N TYR A 372 -15.41 -6.83 17.38
CA TYR A 372 -15.40 -7.73 16.24
C TYR A 372 -14.07 -8.48 16.25
N VAL A 373 -14.12 -9.78 16.53
CA VAL A 373 -12.95 -10.64 16.66
C VAL A 373 -12.75 -11.41 15.36
N PHE A 374 -11.57 -11.29 14.75
CA PHE A 374 -11.24 -11.93 13.48
C PHE A 374 -10.53 -13.26 13.70
N PHE A 375 -11.15 -14.36 13.27
CA PHE A 375 -10.57 -15.69 13.32
C PHE A 375 -9.71 -15.93 12.08
N ILE A 376 -8.46 -15.50 12.19
CA ILE A 376 -7.46 -15.57 11.12
C ILE A 376 -6.61 -16.84 11.24
N ASP A 377 -5.86 -17.16 10.19
CA ASP A 377 -4.79 -18.18 10.19
C ASP A 377 -5.24 -19.58 10.67
N GLY A 378 -6.53 -19.89 10.52
CA GLY A 378 -7.13 -21.18 10.87
C GLY A 378 -7.56 -21.34 12.33
N GLU A 379 -7.43 -20.28 13.14
CA GLU A 379 -7.79 -20.30 14.56
C GLU A 379 -9.26 -20.64 14.79
N GLN A 380 -9.52 -21.46 15.81
CA GLN A 380 -10.86 -21.98 16.13
C GLN A 380 -11.39 -21.49 17.47
N SER A 381 -10.54 -20.82 18.26
CA SER A 381 -10.91 -20.29 19.56
C SER A 381 -10.18 -18.98 19.85
N VAL A 382 -10.75 -18.17 20.71
CA VAL A 382 -10.13 -16.93 21.20
C VAL A 382 -10.18 -16.88 22.72
N GLN A 383 -9.10 -16.34 23.30
CA GLN A 383 -9.02 -15.99 24.72
C GLN A 383 -9.12 -14.48 24.88
N ILE A 384 -9.91 -14.04 25.85
CA ILE A 384 -10.13 -12.63 26.16
C ILE A 384 -9.96 -12.41 27.66
N GLU A 385 -9.19 -11.40 28.04
CA GLU A 385 -9.05 -10.94 29.42
C GLU A 385 -9.91 -9.70 29.63
N GLN A 386 -11.05 -9.85 30.32
CA GLN A 386 -11.99 -8.77 30.60
C GLN A 386 -12.76 -9.04 31.91
N GLU A 387 -12.94 -8.00 32.73
CA GLU A 387 -13.66 -8.12 34.02
C GLU A 387 -15.18 -8.27 33.83
N ARG A 388 -15.70 -7.60 32.80
CA ARG A 388 -17.13 -7.64 32.45
C ARG A 388 -17.42 -8.86 31.59
N LEU A 389 -18.56 -9.51 31.83
CA LEU A 389 -19.05 -10.59 30.96
C LEU A 389 -19.78 -10.05 29.73
N PRO A 390 -19.68 -10.72 28.56
CA PRO A 390 -20.48 -10.39 27.38
C PRO A 390 -21.98 -10.55 27.64
N LYS A 391 -22.79 -9.61 27.14
CA LYS A 391 -24.24 -9.78 27.04
C LYS A 391 -24.62 -10.76 25.94
N LYS A 392 -23.90 -10.72 24.82
CA LYS A 392 -24.17 -11.54 23.65
C LYS A 392 -22.89 -11.84 22.88
N VAL A 393 -22.75 -13.07 22.42
CA VAL A 393 -21.68 -13.50 21.51
C VAL A 393 -22.32 -14.21 20.33
N TYR A 394 -21.98 -13.81 19.11
CA TYR A 394 -22.58 -14.38 17.90
C TYR A 394 -21.67 -14.25 16.67
N MET A 395 -21.85 -15.13 15.68
CA MET A 395 -21.24 -15.00 14.36
C MET A 395 -21.82 -13.78 13.65
N LEU A 396 -20.97 -12.89 13.14
CA LEU A 396 -21.41 -11.75 12.33
C LEU A 396 -22.18 -12.25 11.09
N ASP A 397 -21.66 -13.28 10.45
CA ASP A 397 -22.38 -14.02 9.41
C ASP A 397 -23.55 -14.82 10.01
N GLY A 398 -24.77 -14.44 9.64
CA GLY A 398 -25.98 -15.18 9.96
C GLY A 398 -26.47 -15.08 11.41
N GLY A 399 -25.74 -14.42 12.30
CA GLY A 399 -26.20 -14.12 13.67
C GLY A 399 -26.27 -15.33 14.60
N GLN A 400 -25.59 -16.44 14.28
CA GLN A 400 -25.61 -17.64 15.11
C GLN A 400 -24.99 -17.34 16.49
N GLU A 401 -25.78 -17.49 17.55
CA GLU A 401 -25.30 -17.29 18.92
C GLU A 401 -24.28 -18.35 19.32
N ILE A 402 -23.28 -17.93 20.10
CA ILE A 402 -22.16 -18.75 20.56
C ILE A 402 -22.16 -18.74 22.09
N ILE A 403 -22.07 -19.93 22.66
CA ILE A 403 -21.88 -20.09 24.10
C ILE A 403 -20.40 -19.87 24.41
N PHE A 404 -20.11 -18.93 25.32
CA PHE A 404 -18.77 -18.71 25.84
C PHE A 404 -18.62 -19.34 27.22
N THR A 405 -17.37 -19.62 27.61
CA THR A 405 -17.04 -20.00 28.98
C THR A 405 -16.23 -18.90 29.64
N SER A 406 -16.37 -18.75 30.96
CA SER A 406 -15.64 -17.74 31.73
C SER A 406 -15.10 -18.33 33.04
N GLU A 407 -13.84 -18.06 33.34
CA GLU A 407 -13.19 -18.38 34.61
C GLU A 407 -12.46 -17.13 35.12
N GLY A 408 -12.96 -16.52 36.20
CA GLY A 408 -12.47 -15.22 36.66
C GLY A 408 -12.68 -14.14 35.59
N ASN A 409 -11.61 -13.46 35.18
CA ASN A 409 -11.60 -12.45 34.13
C ASN A 409 -11.25 -13.02 32.75
N ARG A 410 -11.15 -14.35 32.59
CA ARG A 410 -10.81 -14.99 31.32
C ARG A 410 -12.05 -15.54 30.65
N ILE A 411 -12.32 -15.10 29.44
CA ILE A 411 -13.42 -15.55 28.59
C ILE A 411 -12.83 -16.34 27.42
N ARG A 412 -13.39 -17.52 27.15
CA ARG A 412 -13.06 -18.35 26.00
C ARG A 412 -14.28 -18.49 25.09
N ILE A 413 -14.07 -18.26 23.80
CA ILE A 413 -15.08 -18.45 22.75
C ILE A 413 -14.51 -19.45 21.74
N GLU A 414 -15.31 -20.42 21.34
CA GLU A 414 -14.99 -21.39 20.28
C GLU A 414 -15.94 -21.22 19.11
N LEU A 415 -15.43 -21.33 17.88
CA LEU A 415 -16.27 -21.22 16.70
C LEU A 415 -17.30 -22.37 16.65
N PRO A 416 -18.56 -22.07 16.32
CA PRO A 416 -19.57 -23.10 16.16
C PRO A 416 -19.27 -23.98 14.93
N LYS A 417 -19.66 -25.26 15.00
CA LYS A 417 -19.58 -26.18 13.86
C LYS A 417 -20.98 -26.55 13.38
N PRO A 418 -21.27 -26.52 12.06
CA PRO A 418 -20.41 -26.08 10.96
C PRO A 418 -20.36 -24.54 10.79
N ILE A 419 -19.27 -24.02 10.21
CA ILE A 419 -19.17 -22.61 9.77
C ILE A 419 -19.66 -22.51 8.32
N LYS A 420 -20.47 -21.50 7.99
CA LYS A 420 -21.04 -21.32 6.64
C LYS A 420 -20.02 -20.89 5.58
N HIS A 421 -19.01 -20.11 5.96
CA HIS A 421 -18.01 -19.56 5.05
C HIS A 421 -16.58 -19.91 5.50
N ASN A 422 -15.73 -20.30 4.54
CA ASN A 422 -14.36 -20.78 4.78
C ASN A 422 -13.28 -19.68 4.73
N LEU A 423 -13.66 -18.42 4.56
CA LEU A 423 -12.74 -17.28 4.74
C LEU A 423 -12.71 -16.87 6.22
N THR A 424 -12.04 -15.78 6.58
CA THR A 424 -11.89 -15.27 7.95
C THR A 424 -13.24 -15.07 8.65
N PRO A 425 -13.64 -15.94 9.62
CA PRO A 425 -14.88 -15.75 10.35
C PRO A 425 -14.76 -14.56 11.32
N VAL A 426 -15.86 -13.85 11.53
CA VAL A 426 -15.93 -12.72 12.48
C VAL A 426 -16.96 -13.02 13.56
N VAL A 427 -16.53 -12.94 14.82
CA VAL A 427 -17.42 -13.04 15.98
C VAL A 427 -17.66 -11.66 16.55
N VAL A 428 -18.91 -11.34 16.82
CA VAL A 428 -19.32 -10.13 17.52
C VAL A 428 -19.51 -10.43 19.00
N ILE A 429 -18.93 -9.59 19.84
CA ILE A 429 -19.10 -9.62 21.30
C ILE A 429 -19.73 -8.30 21.69
N GLU A 430 -20.95 -8.36 22.22
CA GLU A 430 -21.65 -7.21 22.78
C GLU A 430 -21.45 -7.20 24.30
N TRP A 431 -20.84 -6.14 24.82
CA TRP A 431 -20.56 -6.01 26.24
C TRP A 431 -21.77 -5.50 27.03
#